data_AF-A0A952EXF4-F1
#
_entry.id   AF-A0A952EXF4-F1
#
_cell.length_a   1.000
_cell.length_b   1.000
_cell.length_c   1.000
_cell.angle_alpha   90.00
_cell.angle_beta   90.00
_cell.angle_gamma   90.00
#
_symmetry.space_group_name_H-M   'P 1'
#
loop_
_entity.id
_entity.type
_entity.pdbx_description
1 polymer ?
#
loop_
_entity_poly.entity_id
_entity_poly.type
_entity_poly.pdbx_seq_one_letter_code
_entity_poly.pdbx_strand_id
1 'polypeptide(L)'
;MAAAVKLHRHVGRRRAARFLAEGPNLVEAALRRGLVSEVFATESALTRFGTMLTGAPVHLVTECAAKALSDTVTPAGLVAVCSVPETTLDDVLAGSPSLVAVAVDISEPGNAGTLIRIADAMGADAVVLAGHSVDPYNGKCLRASAGSIFSIPVVSDPEAATVVSALSDADLQVLATTVDGEVS
;
A
#
# COMPACT_ATOMS: atom_id res chain seq x y z
N MET A 1 17.83 9.95 -6.64
CA MET A 1 18.03 9.76 -5.18
C MET A 1 17.52 10.88 -4.29
N ALA A 2 18.00 12.13 -4.36
CA ALA A 2 17.55 13.20 -3.44
C ALA A 2 16.03 13.48 -3.48
N ALA A 3 15.39 13.26 -4.64
CA ALA A 3 13.94 13.29 -4.78
C ALA A 3 13.24 12.09 -4.12
N ALA A 4 13.84 10.89 -4.19
CA ALA A 4 13.28 9.66 -3.63
C ALA A 4 13.25 9.69 -2.09
N VAL A 5 14.28 10.24 -1.44
CA VAL A 5 14.30 10.42 0.03
C VAL A 5 13.12 11.26 0.53
N LYS A 6 12.62 12.21 -0.28
CA LYS A 6 11.45 13.03 0.10
C LYS A 6 10.16 12.20 0.24
N LEU A 7 10.11 11.00 -0.37
CA LEU A 7 8.96 10.10 -0.34
C LEU A 7 8.78 9.38 1.01
N HIS A 8 9.73 9.49 1.95
CA HIS A 8 9.49 9.08 3.34
C HIS A 8 8.39 9.92 4.00
N ARG A 9 8.22 11.17 3.58
CA ARG A 9 7.21 12.09 4.12
C ARG A 9 5.92 12.01 3.31
N HIS A 10 4.79 11.99 4.01
CA HIS A 10 3.45 11.99 3.40
C HIS A 10 3.27 13.09 2.35
N VAL A 11 3.65 14.33 2.67
CA VAL A 11 3.59 15.47 1.74
C VAL A 11 4.41 15.22 0.47
N GLY A 12 5.56 14.57 0.60
CA GLY A 12 6.41 14.20 -0.53
C GLY A 12 5.74 13.16 -1.43
N ARG A 13 5.13 12.14 -0.84
CA ARG A 13 4.37 11.12 -1.58
C ARG A 13 3.20 11.71 -2.34
N ARG A 14 2.36 12.48 -1.65
CA ARG A 14 1.16 13.09 -2.23
C ARG A 14 1.49 14.02 -3.38
N ARG A 15 2.52 14.86 -3.24
CA ARG A 15 2.95 15.78 -4.32
C ARG A 15 3.50 15.04 -5.55
N ALA A 16 4.14 13.89 -5.35
CA ALA A 16 4.77 13.13 -6.42
C ALA A 16 3.89 12.01 -6.99
N ALA A 17 2.72 11.73 -6.38
CA ALA A 17 1.92 10.53 -6.62
C ALA A 17 2.75 9.23 -6.59
N ARG A 18 3.73 9.16 -5.69
CA ARG A 18 4.72 8.08 -5.61
C ARG A 18 5.06 7.70 -4.18
N PHE A 19 5.57 6.49 -3.98
CA PHE A 19 6.02 6.00 -2.68
C PHE A 19 7.24 5.07 -2.81
N LEU A 20 7.83 4.70 -1.67
CA LEU A 20 8.95 3.76 -1.61
C LEU A 20 8.47 2.39 -1.18
N ALA A 21 8.80 1.36 -1.95
CA ALA A 21 8.62 -0.04 -1.59
C ALA A 21 10.00 -0.64 -1.28
N GLU A 22 10.19 -1.10 -0.05
CA GLU A 22 11.49 -1.59 0.43
C GLU A 22 11.49 -3.11 0.60
N GLY A 23 12.53 -3.77 0.10
CA GLY A 23 12.77 -5.20 0.27
C GLY A 23 12.17 -6.05 -0.87
N PRO A 24 12.67 -7.30 -1.02
CA PRO A 24 12.41 -8.13 -2.19
C PRO A 24 10.92 -8.39 -2.42
N ASN A 25 10.17 -8.76 -1.37
CA ASN A 25 8.76 -9.12 -1.51
C ASN A 25 7.89 -7.95 -1.99
N LEU A 26 8.11 -6.73 -1.45
CA LEU A 26 7.34 -5.56 -1.85
C LEU A 26 7.73 -5.09 -3.25
N VAL A 27 9.02 -5.11 -3.57
CA VAL A 27 9.52 -4.75 -4.90
C VAL A 27 8.98 -5.72 -5.95
N GLU A 28 8.99 -7.03 -5.67
CA GLU A 28 8.46 -8.05 -6.57
C GLU A 28 6.94 -7.89 -6.78
N ALA A 29 6.18 -7.66 -5.71
CA ALA A 29 4.75 -7.42 -5.80
C ALA A 29 4.43 -6.17 -6.64
N ALA A 30 5.16 -5.06 -6.43
CA ALA A 30 5.00 -3.85 -7.20
C ALA A 30 5.37 -4.03 -8.69
N LEU A 31 6.44 -4.78 -8.98
CA LEU A 31 6.87 -5.10 -10.35
C LEU A 31 5.80 -5.87 -11.11
N ARG A 32 5.21 -6.90 -10.48
CA ARG A 32 4.13 -7.69 -11.07
C ARG A 32 2.89 -6.87 -11.43
N ARG A 33 2.68 -5.73 -10.77
CA ARG A 33 1.60 -4.78 -11.05
C ARG A 33 2.01 -3.63 -11.98
N GLY A 34 3.25 -3.59 -12.44
CA GLY A 34 3.74 -2.52 -13.32
C GLY A 34 3.80 -1.15 -12.65
N LEU A 35 3.89 -1.11 -11.32
CA LEU A 35 3.86 0.16 -10.55
C LEU A 35 5.25 0.78 -10.37
N VAL A 36 6.32 0.02 -10.65
CA VAL A 36 7.70 0.45 -10.39
C VAL A 36 8.20 1.37 -11.50
N SER A 37 8.67 2.56 -11.12
CA SER A 37 9.30 3.50 -12.05
C SER A 37 10.83 3.35 -12.11
N GLU A 38 11.47 3.10 -10.96
CA GLU A 38 12.91 2.91 -10.83
C GLU A 38 13.24 2.11 -9.57
N VAL A 39 14.36 1.39 -9.59
CA VAL A 39 14.85 0.58 -8.47
C VAL A 39 16.25 1.03 -8.08
N PHE A 40 16.49 1.25 -6.79
CA PHE A 40 17.81 1.44 -6.21
C PHE A 40 18.25 0.13 -5.57
N ALA A 41 19.39 -0.41 -6.01
CA ALA A 41 19.94 -1.66 -5.51
C ALA A 41 21.42 -1.49 -5.13
N THR A 42 21.85 -2.10 -4.03
CA THR A 42 23.27 -2.29 -3.74
C THR A 42 23.84 -3.43 -4.58
N GLU A 43 25.17 -3.55 -4.68
CA GLU A 43 25.80 -4.67 -5.40
C GLU A 43 25.39 -6.03 -4.82
N SER A 44 25.30 -6.12 -3.50
CA SER A 44 24.86 -7.32 -2.78
C SER A 44 23.41 -7.67 -3.09
N ALA A 45 22.51 -6.68 -3.10
CA ALA A 45 21.11 -6.85 -3.46
C ALA A 45 20.94 -7.23 -4.94
N LEU A 46 21.68 -6.61 -5.85
CA LEU A 46 21.64 -6.91 -7.28
C LEU A 46 22.12 -8.34 -7.56
N THR A 47 23.17 -8.79 -6.88
CA THR A 47 23.67 -10.17 -6.99
C THR A 47 22.61 -11.18 -6.54
N ARG A 48 21.86 -10.86 -5.47
CA ARG A 48 20.87 -11.77 -4.88
C ARG A 48 19.51 -11.76 -5.59
N PHE A 49 19.07 -10.58 -6.06
CA PHE A 49 17.71 -10.34 -6.54
C PHE A 49 17.67 -9.83 -7.99
N GLY A 50 18.79 -9.74 -8.70
CA GLY A 50 18.84 -9.13 -10.04
C GLY A 50 17.91 -9.77 -11.07
N THR A 51 17.60 -11.06 -10.93
CA THR A 51 16.69 -11.78 -11.84
C THR A 51 15.27 -11.23 -11.83
N MET A 52 14.73 -10.86 -10.66
CA MET A 52 13.38 -10.27 -10.55
C MET A 52 13.30 -8.84 -11.06
N LEU A 53 14.44 -8.14 -11.21
CA LEU A 53 14.47 -6.72 -11.63
C LEU A 53 14.47 -6.53 -13.15
N THR A 54 14.31 -7.62 -13.91
CA THR A 54 14.33 -7.60 -15.37
C THR A 54 13.25 -6.65 -15.91
N GLY A 55 13.65 -5.66 -16.70
CA GLY A 55 12.74 -4.68 -17.32
C GLY A 55 12.48 -3.42 -16.49
N ALA A 56 12.96 -3.33 -15.25
CA ALA A 56 12.92 -2.10 -14.46
C ALA A 56 14.22 -1.29 -14.63
N PRO A 57 14.17 0.05 -14.63
CA PRO A 57 15.37 0.88 -14.53
C PRO A 57 16.04 0.67 -13.17
N VAL A 58 17.23 0.06 -13.17
CA VAL A 58 18.00 -0.20 -11.93
C VAL A 58 19.17 0.76 -11.80
N HIS A 59 19.27 1.40 -10.64
CA HIS A 59 20.36 2.29 -10.25
C HIS A 59 21.17 1.64 -9.14
N LEU A 60 22.46 1.40 -9.41
CA LEU A 60 23.38 0.91 -8.40
C LEU A 60 23.66 2.00 -7.37
N VAL A 61 23.55 1.66 -6.08
CA VAL A 61 23.77 2.58 -4.97
C VAL A 61 24.69 1.98 -3.92
N THR A 62 25.36 2.84 -3.14
CA THR A 62 26.16 2.39 -2.00
C THR A 62 25.26 1.94 -0.85
N GLU A 63 25.79 1.14 0.08
CA GLU A 63 25.07 0.74 1.30
C GLU A 63 24.59 1.96 2.11
N CYS A 64 25.40 3.02 2.18
CA CYS A 64 25.04 4.28 2.83
C CYS A 64 23.84 4.96 2.14
N ALA A 65 23.84 5.00 0.81
CA ALA A 65 22.75 5.56 0.04
C ALA A 65 21.47 4.72 0.15
N ALA A 66 21.57 3.38 0.12
CA ALA A 66 20.44 2.48 0.34
C ALA A 66 19.85 2.67 1.74
N LYS A 67 20.70 2.84 2.77
CA LYS A 67 20.25 3.15 4.13
C LYS A 67 19.52 4.49 4.24
N ALA A 68 19.91 5.49 3.45
CA ALA A 68 19.21 6.78 3.41
C ALA A 68 17.83 6.73 2.71
N LEU A 69 17.55 5.66 1.95
CA LEU A 69 16.27 5.40 1.29
C LEU A 69 15.38 4.41 2.06
N SER A 70 15.86 3.90 3.18
CA SER A 70 15.24 2.85 3.97
C SER A 70 14.77 3.39 5.32
N ASP A 71 13.60 2.93 5.75
CA ASP A 71 13.08 3.17 7.11
C ASP A 71 13.32 1.97 8.04
N THR A 72 14.11 0.98 7.62
CA THR A 72 14.41 -0.22 8.42
C THR A 72 15.80 -0.17 9.04
N VAL A 73 15.95 -0.88 10.15
CA VAL A 73 17.24 -0.96 10.88
C VAL A 73 18.29 -1.73 10.07
N THR A 74 17.85 -2.77 9.33
CA THR A 74 18.67 -3.63 8.49
C THR A 74 18.12 -3.64 7.07
N PRO A 75 18.45 -2.64 6.24
CA PRO A 75 17.95 -2.54 4.88
C PRO A 75 18.40 -3.74 4.04
N ALA A 76 17.51 -4.27 3.20
CA ALA A 76 17.85 -5.34 2.26
C ALA A 76 18.72 -4.86 1.08
N GLY A 77 19.08 -3.57 1.03
CA GLY A 77 19.80 -2.94 -0.06
C GLY A 77 18.96 -2.77 -1.34
N LEU A 78 17.64 -2.93 -1.27
CA LEU A 78 16.74 -2.90 -2.42
C LEU A 78 15.50 -2.04 -2.13
N VAL A 79 15.33 -0.95 -2.88
CA VAL A 79 14.22 0.00 -2.73
C VAL A 79 13.70 0.40 -4.11
N ALA A 80 12.40 0.29 -4.33
CA ALA A 80 11.74 0.75 -5.55
C ALA A 80 10.96 2.04 -5.29
N VAL A 81 10.96 2.93 -6.29
CA VAL A 81 10.00 4.03 -6.38
C VAL A 81 8.81 3.51 -7.18
N CYS A 82 7.63 3.61 -6.58
CA CYS A 82 6.38 3.13 -7.14
C CYS A 82 5.39 4.27 -7.33
N SER A 83 4.57 4.20 -8.37
CA SER A 83 3.39 5.07 -8.54
C SER A 83 2.26 4.61 -7.61
N VAL A 84 1.53 5.56 -7.05
CA VAL A 84 0.31 5.27 -6.27
C VAL A 84 -0.80 4.85 -7.26
N PRO A 85 -1.45 3.69 -7.06
CA PRO A 85 -2.67 3.34 -7.79
C PRO A 85 -3.75 4.42 -7.67
N GLU A 86 -4.39 4.77 -8.78
CA GLU A 86 -5.42 5.83 -8.84
C GLU A 86 -6.84 5.30 -8.66
N THR A 87 -7.01 4.06 -8.21
CA THR A 87 -8.32 3.43 -8.00
C THR A 87 -9.16 4.21 -7.00
N THR A 88 -10.37 4.58 -7.42
CA THR A 88 -11.37 5.29 -6.61
C THR A 88 -12.41 4.34 -6.03
N LEU A 89 -13.25 4.83 -5.11
CA LEU A 89 -14.39 4.07 -4.61
C LEU A 89 -15.38 3.77 -5.75
N ASP A 90 -15.62 4.72 -6.64
CA ASP A 90 -16.50 4.55 -7.80
C ASP A 90 -16.01 3.43 -8.72
N ASP A 91 -14.69 3.32 -8.95
CA ASP A 91 -14.11 2.22 -9.74
C ASP A 91 -14.36 0.86 -9.09
N VAL A 92 -14.25 0.79 -7.75
CA VAL A 92 -14.54 -0.44 -6.99
C VAL A 92 -16.01 -0.81 -7.13
N LEU A 93 -16.92 0.14 -6.93
CA LEU A 93 -18.37 -0.08 -7.00
C LEU A 93 -18.83 -0.47 -8.41
N ALA A 94 -18.24 0.11 -9.44
CA ALA A 94 -18.49 -0.27 -10.84
C ALA A 94 -18.14 -1.73 -11.14
N GLY A 95 -17.26 -2.34 -10.33
CA GLY A 95 -16.91 -3.76 -10.38
C GLY A 95 -17.92 -4.70 -9.71
N SER A 96 -19.00 -4.18 -9.11
CA SER A 96 -20.00 -4.97 -8.36
C SER A 96 -19.35 -5.84 -7.28
N PRO A 97 -18.67 -5.23 -6.30
CA PRO A 97 -17.92 -5.97 -5.28
C PRO A 97 -18.88 -6.81 -4.43
N SER A 98 -18.38 -7.92 -3.90
CA SER A 98 -19.10 -8.81 -2.99
C SER A 98 -18.71 -8.59 -1.53
N LEU A 99 -17.45 -8.21 -1.29
CA LEU A 99 -16.90 -7.98 0.05
C LEU A 99 -15.96 -6.78 0.04
N VAL A 100 -16.29 -5.76 0.83
CA VAL A 100 -15.44 -4.57 1.04
C VAL A 100 -15.12 -4.44 2.52
N ALA A 101 -13.83 -4.40 2.85
CA ALA A 101 -13.38 -4.16 4.22
C ALA A 101 -13.23 -2.66 4.46
N VAL A 102 -14.02 -2.09 5.37
CA VAL A 102 -13.95 -0.66 5.72
C VAL A 102 -13.30 -0.49 7.08
N ALA A 103 -12.20 0.27 7.14
CA ALA A 103 -11.54 0.65 8.38
C ALA A 103 -11.78 2.15 8.64
N VAL A 104 -12.53 2.47 9.70
CA VAL A 104 -12.86 3.85 10.07
C VAL A 104 -11.82 4.38 11.07
N ASP A 105 -11.26 5.56 10.78
CA ASP A 105 -10.31 6.28 11.64
C ASP A 105 -9.15 5.42 12.14
N ILE A 106 -8.61 4.55 11.26
CA ILE A 106 -7.51 3.66 11.63
C ILE A 106 -6.19 4.46 11.70
N SER A 107 -5.74 4.71 12.93
CA SER A 107 -4.57 5.58 13.20
C SER A 107 -3.22 4.87 13.22
N GLU A 108 -3.20 3.54 13.33
CA GLU A 108 -1.96 2.77 13.40
C GLU A 108 -1.60 2.10 12.06
N PRO A 109 -0.48 2.48 11.41
CA PRO A 109 -0.08 1.91 10.12
C PRO A 109 0.07 0.38 10.11
N GLY A 110 0.55 -0.18 11.22
CA GLY A 110 0.72 -1.63 11.35
C GLY A 110 -0.61 -2.38 11.37
N ASN A 111 -1.63 -1.79 12.00
CA ASN A 111 -2.98 -2.34 12.03
C ASN A 111 -3.62 -2.24 10.65
N ALA A 112 -3.49 -1.10 9.97
CA ALA A 112 -3.98 -0.93 8.60
C ALA A 112 -3.33 -1.94 7.63
N GLY A 113 -2.01 -2.14 7.72
CA GLY A 113 -1.33 -3.12 6.88
C GLY A 113 -1.79 -4.56 7.17
N THR A 114 -1.96 -4.91 8.46
CA THR A 114 -2.51 -6.22 8.86
C THR A 114 -3.93 -6.42 8.35
N LEU A 115 -4.79 -5.40 8.45
CA LEU A 115 -6.15 -5.43 7.93
C LEU A 115 -6.17 -5.65 6.41
N ILE A 116 -5.33 -4.93 5.66
CA ILE A 116 -5.19 -5.11 4.20
C ILE A 116 -4.80 -6.55 3.87
N ARG A 117 -3.85 -7.12 4.62
CA ARG A 117 -3.42 -8.51 4.45
C ARG A 117 -4.51 -9.51 4.75
N ILE A 118 -5.31 -9.27 5.80
CA ILE A 118 -6.44 -10.14 6.14
C ILE A 118 -7.52 -10.04 5.07
N ALA A 119 -7.87 -8.83 4.62
CA ALA A 119 -8.87 -8.61 3.59
C ALA A 119 -8.51 -9.33 2.27
N ASP A 120 -7.27 -9.18 1.80
CA ASP A 120 -6.75 -9.91 0.62
C ASP A 120 -6.87 -11.43 0.82
N ALA A 121 -6.45 -11.94 1.98
CA ALA A 121 -6.53 -13.38 2.29
C ALA A 121 -7.96 -13.92 2.39
N MET A 122 -8.93 -13.07 2.77
CA MET A 122 -10.35 -13.42 2.81
C MET A 122 -11.04 -13.26 1.45
N GLY A 123 -10.33 -12.82 0.42
CA GLY A 123 -10.90 -12.58 -0.91
C GLY A 123 -11.80 -11.36 -0.97
N ALA A 124 -11.54 -10.34 -0.16
CA ALA A 124 -12.22 -9.06 -0.30
C ALA A 124 -11.88 -8.43 -1.66
N ASP A 125 -12.83 -7.70 -2.23
CA ASP A 125 -12.69 -7.01 -3.50
C ASP A 125 -12.01 -5.64 -3.34
N ALA A 126 -12.11 -5.04 -2.15
CA ALA A 126 -11.43 -3.80 -1.81
C ALA A 126 -11.25 -3.60 -0.30
N VAL A 127 -10.33 -2.71 0.05
CA VAL A 127 -10.21 -2.10 1.38
C VAL A 127 -10.44 -0.60 1.26
N VAL A 128 -11.30 -0.05 2.12
CA VAL A 128 -11.51 1.39 2.24
C VAL A 128 -11.01 1.87 3.59
N LEU A 129 -10.03 2.77 3.58
CA LEU A 129 -9.58 3.50 4.76
C LEU A 129 -10.38 4.80 4.85
N ALA A 130 -11.39 4.80 5.70
CA ALA A 130 -12.36 5.89 5.82
C ALA A 130 -12.01 6.84 6.98
N GLY A 131 -12.34 8.12 6.86
CA GLY A 131 -12.13 9.12 7.91
C GLY A 131 -10.68 9.60 8.02
N HIS A 132 -10.27 9.95 9.23
CA HIS A 132 -8.91 10.37 9.58
C HIS A 132 -7.96 9.15 9.73
N SER A 133 -7.84 8.40 8.65
CA SER A 133 -7.03 7.17 8.59
C SER A 133 -5.58 7.43 8.18
N VAL A 134 -4.71 6.45 8.46
CA VAL A 134 -3.30 6.46 8.04
C VAL A 134 -3.13 6.46 6.52
N ASP A 135 -2.00 7.01 6.07
CA ASP A 135 -1.56 6.85 4.68
C ASP A 135 -1.13 5.39 4.41
N PRO A 136 -1.82 4.62 3.54
CA PRO A 136 -1.52 3.20 3.34
C PRO A 136 -0.15 2.96 2.68
N TYR A 137 0.41 3.95 2.01
CA TYR A 137 1.70 3.86 1.31
C TYR A 137 2.89 4.32 2.15
N ASN A 138 2.72 4.46 3.46
CA ASN A 138 3.84 4.63 4.38
C ASN A 138 4.59 3.29 4.58
N GLY A 139 5.89 3.36 4.87
CA GLY A 139 6.74 2.17 4.98
C GLY A 139 6.30 1.16 6.05
N LYS A 140 5.69 1.59 7.16
CA LYS A 140 5.20 0.68 8.22
C LYS A 140 3.96 -0.09 7.75
N CYS A 141 3.02 0.58 7.09
CA CYS A 141 1.82 -0.06 6.52
C CYS A 141 2.16 -1.02 5.38
N LEU A 142 2.99 -0.57 4.43
CA LEU A 142 3.48 -1.40 3.32
C LEU A 142 4.10 -2.72 3.81
N ARG A 143 5.02 -2.64 4.78
CA ARG A 143 5.64 -3.86 5.35
C ARG A 143 4.63 -4.75 6.06
N ALA A 144 3.72 -4.18 6.85
CA ALA A 144 2.70 -4.95 7.55
C ALA A 144 1.72 -5.64 6.59
N SER A 145 1.45 -5.05 5.42
CA SER A 145 0.62 -5.67 4.37
C SER A 145 1.26 -6.90 3.71
N ALA A 146 2.57 -7.07 3.84
CA ALA A 146 3.34 -8.16 3.21
C ALA A 146 3.13 -8.29 1.68
N GLY A 147 2.83 -7.19 0.99
CA GLY A 147 2.61 -7.15 -0.45
C GLY A 147 1.13 -7.20 -0.87
N SER A 148 0.22 -7.52 0.05
CA SER A 148 -1.23 -7.60 -0.20
C SER A 148 -1.81 -6.28 -0.69
N ILE A 149 -1.22 -5.14 -0.29
CA ILE A 149 -1.60 -3.80 -0.79
C ILE A 149 -1.50 -3.65 -2.32
N PHE A 150 -0.70 -4.49 -2.98
CA PHE A 150 -0.59 -4.53 -4.44
C PHE A 150 -1.54 -5.55 -5.06
N SER A 151 -2.19 -6.40 -4.27
CA SER A 151 -3.08 -7.45 -4.73
C SER A 151 -4.54 -7.00 -4.77
N ILE A 152 -4.94 -6.18 -3.80
CA ILE A 152 -6.30 -5.68 -3.59
C ILE A 152 -6.33 -4.15 -3.71
N PRO A 153 -7.37 -3.55 -4.33
CA PRO A 153 -7.61 -2.11 -4.27
C PRO A 153 -7.65 -1.59 -2.83
N VAL A 154 -6.88 -0.54 -2.54
CA VAL A 154 -6.91 0.17 -1.26
C VAL A 154 -7.24 1.63 -1.53
N VAL A 155 -8.45 2.03 -1.15
CA VAL A 155 -9.01 3.36 -1.35
C VAL A 155 -8.96 4.12 -0.03
N SER A 156 -8.68 5.42 -0.08
CA SER A 156 -8.77 6.30 1.09
C SER A 156 -9.84 7.36 0.85
N ASP A 157 -10.76 7.50 1.79
CA ASP A 157 -11.84 8.48 1.75
C ASP A 157 -11.89 9.25 3.08
N PRO A 158 -11.91 10.60 3.08
CA PRO A 158 -11.89 11.37 4.31
C PRO A 158 -13.20 11.32 5.10
N GLU A 159 -14.30 10.80 4.54
CA GLU A 159 -15.63 10.86 5.15
C GLU A 159 -16.29 9.48 5.22
N ALA A 160 -16.26 8.88 6.42
CA ALA A 160 -16.82 7.54 6.63
C ALA A 160 -18.33 7.44 6.34
N ALA A 161 -19.10 8.49 6.60
CA ALA A 161 -20.53 8.52 6.29
C ALA A 161 -20.78 8.38 4.78
N THR A 162 -19.97 9.05 3.97
CA THR A 162 -20.05 9.01 2.49
C THR A 162 -19.70 7.63 1.97
N VAL A 163 -18.67 6.98 2.52
CA VAL A 163 -18.33 5.58 2.19
C VAL A 163 -19.50 4.64 2.50
N VAL A 164 -20.09 4.75 3.70
CA VAL A 164 -21.21 3.89 4.11
C VAL A 164 -22.45 4.10 3.23
N SER A 165 -22.77 5.36 2.90
CA SER A 165 -23.87 5.67 1.97
C SER A 165 -23.60 5.04 0.60
N ALA A 166 -22.42 5.27 0.02
CA ALA A 166 -22.07 4.77 -1.30
C ALA A 166 -22.12 3.23 -1.39
N LEU A 167 -21.67 2.52 -0.35
CA LEU A 167 -21.78 1.07 -0.28
C LEU A 167 -23.25 0.62 -0.18
N SER A 168 -24.06 1.31 0.63
CA SER A 168 -25.49 0.98 0.79
C SER A 168 -26.28 1.24 -0.49
N ASP A 169 -26.00 2.35 -1.17
CA ASP A 169 -26.61 2.74 -2.46
C ASP A 169 -26.21 1.78 -3.59
N ALA A 170 -25.11 1.03 -3.41
CA ALA A 170 -24.67 -0.05 -4.30
C ALA A 170 -25.24 -1.43 -3.90
N ASP A 171 -26.31 -1.46 -3.09
CA ASP A 171 -27.00 -2.68 -2.63
C ASP A 171 -26.13 -3.62 -1.78
N LEU A 172 -25.04 -3.13 -1.17
CA LEU A 172 -24.25 -3.91 -0.22
C LEU A 172 -24.88 -3.88 1.18
N GLN A 173 -24.86 -5.03 1.85
CA GLN A 173 -25.18 -5.10 3.27
C GLN A 173 -24.03 -4.53 4.10
N VAL A 174 -24.28 -3.44 4.82
CA VAL A 174 -23.31 -2.84 5.74
C VAL A 174 -23.40 -3.52 7.10
N LEU A 175 -22.30 -4.15 7.53
CA LEU A 175 -22.15 -4.76 8.85
C LEU A 175 -21.11 -3.99 9.66
N ALA A 176 -21.50 -3.52 10.84
CA ALA A 176 -20.60 -2.77 11.74
C ALA A 176 -20.21 -3.62 12.94
N THR A 177 -18.90 -3.64 13.25
CA THR A 177 -18.40 -4.26 14.49
C THR A 177 -18.42 -3.24 15.61
N THR A 178 -19.14 -3.54 16.69
CA THR A 178 -19.16 -2.73 17.93
C THR A 178 -19.08 -3.65 19.15
N VAL A 179 -18.61 -3.12 20.28
CA VAL A 179 -18.42 -3.90 21.53
C VAL A 179 -19.75 -4.45 22.04
N ASP A 180 -20.83 -3.68 21.88
CA ASP A 180 -22.18 -4.00 22.38
C ASP A 180 -23.14 -4.39 21.25
N GLY A 181 -22.63 -5.04 20.19
CA GLY A 181 -23.43 -5.32 18.98
C GLY A 181 -24.50 -6.37 19.22
N GLU A 182 -25.72 -6.11 18.74
CA GLU A 182 -26.74 -7.15 18.61
C GLU A 182 -26.40 -8.05 17.42
N VAL A 183 -26.49 -9.38 17.60
CA VAL A 183 -26.32 -10.34 16.51
C VAL A 183 -27.59 -10.29 15.66
N SER A 184 -27.53 -9.57 14.53
CA SER A 184 -28.62 -9.56 13.54
C SER A 184 -28.60 -10.82 12.69
#